data_AF-A0YGA6-F1
#
_entry.id   AF-A0YGA6-F1
#
_cell.length_a   1.000
_cell.length_b   1.000
_cell.length_c   1.000
_cell.angle_alpha   90.00
_cell.angle_beta   90.00
_cell.angle_gamma   90.00
#
_symmetry.space_group_name_H-M   'P 1'
#
loop_
_entity.id
_entity.type
_entity.pdbx_description
1 polymer ?
#
loop_
_entity_poly.entity_id
_entity_poly.type
_entity_poly.pdbx_seq_one_letter_code
_entity_poly.pdbx_strand_id
1 'polypeptide(L)'
;MKLKKNLFLLAAIFVTATGCSSTDVGTKLASLGEGGLASEQVVSGKTILMAPNLEDVTPESFNIRYIEMSFGYGTPSNVRDMAIAQCESLGKVAIYKTTTRGLIQGNTVKAYYECKAQES
;
A
#
# COMPACT_ATOMS: atom_id res chain seq x y z
N MET A 1 25.88 -8.91 58.62
CA MET A 1 24.55 -9.26 58.09
C MET A 1 24.46 -8.76 56.65
N LYS A 2 24.28 -9.65 55.66
CA LYS A 2 24.08 -9.31 54.24
C LYS A 2 22.72 -9.86 53.80
N LEU A 3 21.73 -8.98 53.70
CA LEU A 3 20.45 -9.14 52.99
C LEU A 3 20.61 -8.36 51.67
N LYS A 4 20.01 -8.68 50.52
CA LYS A 4 19.04 -9.69 50.12
C LYS A 4 19.05 -9.72 48.58
N LYS A 5 18.91 -10.91 48.01
CA LYS A 5 18.02 -11.30 46.91
C LYS A 5 17.33 -10.12 46.16
N ASN A 6 17.62 -9.98 44.86
CA ASN A 6 16.61 -9.92 43.79
C ASN A 6 17.32 -9.77 42.44
N LEU A 7 17.83 -10.92 42.02
CA LEU A 7 18.17 -11.28 40.66
C LEU A 7 16.88 -11.27 39.81
N PHE A 8 16.96 -10.68 38.62
CA PHE A 8 16.04 -10.84 37.48
C PHE A 8 14.60 -10.33 37.65
N LEU A 9 14.39 -9.07 37.27
CA LEU A 9 13.07 -8.57 36.85
C LEU A 9 13.27 -7.45 35.80
N LEU A 10 13.76 -7.83 34.63
CA LEU A 10 13.69 -7.06 33.39
C LEU A 10 13.15 -8.01 32.31
N ALA A 11 11.95 -8.54 32.57
CA ALA A 11 11.18 -9.23 31.55
C ALA A 11 10.58 -8.16 30.64
N ALA A 12 10.99 -8.23 29.38
CA ALA A 12 10.60 -7.37 28.29
C ALA A 12 9.08 -7.16 28.24
N ILE A 13 8.68 -5.90 28.31
CA ILE A 13 7.34 -5.48 27.92
C ILE A 13 7.31 -5.57 26.39
N PHE A 14 6.99 -6.76 25.86
CA PHE A 14 6.50 -6.91 24.49
C PHE A 14 5.08 -6.33 24.47
N VAL A 15 4.97 -5.02 24.16
CA VAL A 15 3.71 -4.47 23.69
C VAL A 15 3.52 -5.03 22.28
N THR A 16 2.85 -6.18 22.18
CA THR A 16 2.19 -6.59 20.94
C THR A 16 1.04 -5.62 20.72
N ALA A 17 1.34 -4.49 20.11
CA ALA A 17 0.34 -3.66 19.46
C ALA A 17 -0.16 -4.43 18.23
N THR A 18 -0.96 -5.47 18.44
CA THR A 18 -1.88 -5.95 17.40
C THR A 18 -2.96 -4.90 17.30
N GLY A 19 -2.64 -3.80 16.60
CA GLY A 19 -3.66 -2.87 16.15
C GLY A 19 -4.66 -3.68 15.35
N CYS A 20 -5.89 -3.81 15.86
CA CYS A 20 -7.05 -4.23 15.09
C CYS A 20 -7.38 -3.16 14.04
N SER A 21 -6.44 -2.86 13.15
CA SER A 21 -6.76 -2.23 11.89
C SER A 21 -7.40 -3.33 11.07
N SER A 22 -8.74 -3.28 10.93
CA SER A 22 -9.43 -4.14 9.99
C SER A 22 -8.74 -3.94 8.64
N THR A 23 -7.99 -4.95 8.19
CA THR A 23 -7.32 -4.88 6.89
C THR A 23 -8.38 -4.60 5.85
N ASP A 24 -8.26 -3.44 5.18
CA ASP A 24 -9.17 -3.01 4.13
C ASP A 24 -9.28 -4.15 3.11
N VAL A 25 -10.46 -4.31 2.50
CA VAL A 25 -10.73 -5.39 1.54
C VAL A 25 -9.68 -5.41 0.42
N GLY A 26 -9.15 -4.24 0.03
CA GLY A 26 -8.06 -4.15 -0.94
C GLY A 26 -6.79 -4.86 -0.50
N THR A 27 -6.39 -4.72 0.77
CA THR A 27 -5.21 -5.39 1.33
C THR A 27 -5.40 -6.91 1.39
N LYS A 28 -6.62 -7.38 1.70
CA LYS A 28 -6.95 -8.82 1.69
C LYS A 28 -6.95 -9.43 0.28
N LEU A 29 -7.35 -8.67 -0.73
CA LEU A 29 -7.32 -9.12 -2.12
C LEU A 29 -5.90 -9.09 -2.69
N ALA A 30 -5.07 -8.14 -2.27
CA ALA A 30 -3.69 -8.06 -2.68
C ALA A 30 -2.84 -9.27 -2.25
N SER A 31 -3.14 -9.88 -1.09
CA SER A 31 -2.45 -11.09 -0.64
C SER A 31 -2.77 -12.36 -1.47
N LEU A 32 -3.70 -12.28 -2.45
CA LEU A 32 -4.16 -13.43 -3.23
C LEU A 32 -3.64 -13.47 -4.68
N GLY A 33 -2.97 -12.44 -5.16
CA GLY A 33 -2.40 -12.40 -6.52
C GLY A 33 -0.90 -12.10 -6.52
N GLU A 34 -0.14 -12.61 -7.49
CA GLU A 34 1.28 -12.23 -7.65
C GLU A 34 1.42 -10.72 -7.93
N GLY A 35 0.45 -10.15 -8.66
CA GLY A 35 0.52 -8.78 -9.17
C GLY A 35 1.31 -8.68 -10.46
N GLY A 36 1.40 -7.48 -11.02
CA GLY A 36 2.21 -7.19 -12.21
C GLY A 36 3.04 -5.94 -11.99
N LEU A 37 4.07 -5.73 -12.81
CA LEU A 37 4.87 -4.50 -12.73
C LEU A 37 3.97 -3.29 -13.00
N ALA A 38 4.08 -2.26 -12.16
CA ALA A 38 3.32 -1.03 -12.35
C ALA A 38 3.62 -0.41 -13.73
N SER A 39 4.87 -0.51 -14.21
CA SER A 39 5.29 -0.05 -15.54
C SER A 39 4.57 -0.74 -16.70
N GLU A 40 4.09 -1.97 -16.51
CA GLU A 40 3.37 -2.75 -17.52
C GLU A 40 1.85 -2.52 -17.50
N GLN A 41 1.34 -1.75 -16.53
CA GLN A 41 -0.08 -1.43 -16.48
C GLN A 41 -0.51 -0.66 -17.73
N VAL A 42 -1.65 -1.08 -18.30
CA VAL A 42 -2.32 -0.32 -19.36
C VAL A 42 -2.69 1.05 -18.81
N VAL A 43 -2.09 2.09 -19.38
CA VAL A 43 -2.43 3.47 -19.05
C VAL A 43 -3.64 3.88 -19.85
N SER A 44 -4.77 4.00 -19.15
CA SER A 44 -5.98 4.60 -19.68
C SER A 44 -6.77 5.24 -18.54
N GLY A 45 -7.69 6.13 -18.87
CA GLY A 45 -8.46 6.88 -17.87
C GLY A 45 -7.80 8.20 -17.47
N LYS A 46 -8.56 9.00 -16.71
CA LYS A 46 -8.16 10.31 -16.20
C LYS A 46 -8.64 10.47 -14.77
N THR A 47 -7.76 10.94 -13.90
CA THR A 47 -8.17 11.43 -12.58
C THR A 47 -8.93 12.75 -12.75
N ILE A 48 -10.00 12.98 -11.98
CA ILE A 48 -10.68 14.28 -11.92
C ILE A 48 -10.72 14.79 -10.49
N LEU A 49 -10.92 16.11 -10.37
CA LEU A 49 -11.34 16.84 -9.17
C LEU A 49 -10.32 16.87 -8.04
N MET A 50 -9.37 15.92 -8.01
CA MET A 50 -8.26 15.87 -7.07
C MET A 50 -7.06 15.14 -7.68
N ALA A 51 -5.88 15.54 -7.26
CA ALA A 51 -4.67 14.77 -7.50
C ALA A 51 -4.74 13.43 -6.74
N PRO A 52 -4.10 12.36 -7.25
CA PRO A 52 -3.92 11.14 -6.47
C PRO A 52 -3.16 11.43 -5.19
N ASN A 53 -3.46 10.68 -4.13
CA ASN A 53 -2.79 10.81 -2.84
C ASN A 53 -2.29 9.45 -2.34
N LEU A 54 -1.09 9.44 -1.76
CA LEU A 54 -0.54 8.28 -1.08
C LEU A 54 -1.21 8.08 0.28
N GLU A 55 -1.55 6.84 0.60
CA GLU A 55 -2.15 6.41 1.86
C GLU A 55 -1.46 5.15 2.37
N ASP A 56 -1.51 4.93 3.69
CA ASP A 56 -1.02 3.70 4.34
C ASP A 56 0.42 3.31 3.93
N VAL A 57 1.31 4.31 3.78
CA VAL A 57 2.66 4.12 3.25
C VAL A 57 3.58 3.38 4.22
N THR A 58 4.15 2.27 3.77
CA THR A 58 5.26 1.55 4.40
C THR A 58 6.40 1.36 3.39
N PRO A 59 7.60 0.93 3.83
CA PRO A 59 8.68 0.60 2.89
C PRO A 59 8.38 -0.57 1.94
N GLU A 60 7.37 -1.38 2.24
CA GLU A 60 6.96 -2.58 1.50
C GLU A 60 5.70 -2.38 0.68
N SER A 61 4.79 -1.49 1.09
CA SER A 61 3.52 -1.31 0.40
C SER A 61 2.87 0.03 0.68
N PHE A 62 1.93 0.43 -0.17
CA PHE A 62 1.15 1.63 0.00
C PHE A 62 -0.13 1.57 -0.83
N ASN A 63 -1.03 2.50 -0.55
CA ASN A 63 -2.23 2.76 -1.33
C ASN A 63 -2.09 4.09 -2.10
N ILE A 64 -2.69 4.18 -3.28
CA ILE A 64 -2.97 5.46 -3.95
C ILE A 64 -4.48 5.62 -4.05
N ARG A 65 -5.01 6.69 -3.44
CA ARG A 65 -6.40 7.10 -3.57
C ARG A 65 -6.57 8.16 -4.65
N TYR A 66 -7.54 7.99 -5.52
CA TYR A 66 -7.89 8.97 -6.56
C TYR A 66 -9.37 8.85 -6.95
N ILE A 67 -9.89 9.87 -7.65
CA ILE A 67 -11.22 9.84 -8.25
C ILE A 67 -11.07 9.71 -9.77
N GLU A 68 -11.76 8.74 -10.37
CA GLU A 68 -11.69 8.48 -11.81
C GLU A 68 -12.98 8.91 -12.53
N MET A 69 -12.85 9.52 -13.72
CA MET A 69 -14.00 9.94 -14.55
C MET A 69 -14.75 8.80 -15.21
N SER A 70 -14.02 7.77 -15.57
CA SER A 70 -14.48 6.70 -16.43
C SER A 70 -14.33 5.39 -15.70
N PHE A 71 -15.25 4.46 -15.92
CA PHE A 71 -15.01 3.04 -15.69
C PHE A 71 -14.08 2.50 -16.78
N GLY A 72 -12.87 3.05 -16.86
CA GLY A 72 -11.84 2.66 -17.81
C GLY A 72 -11.21 1.31 -17.44
N TYR A 73 -10.63 0.63 -18.43
CA TYR A 73 -9.93 -0.64 -18.25
C TYR A 73 -8.46 -0.47 -17.81
N GLY A 74 -8.01 0.74 -17.46
CA GLY A 74 -6.61 1.00 -17.13
C GLY A 74 -6.41 2.02 -16.02
N THR A 75 -5.15 2.16 -15.64
CA THR A 75 -4.73 3.03 -14.55
C THR A 75 -4.37 4.41 -15.10
N PRO A 76 -4.85 5.51 -14.49
CA PRO A 76 -4.42 6.85 -14.88
C PRO A 76 -2.90 7.00 -14.79
N SER A 77 -2.27 7.67 -15.77
CA SER A 77 -0.81 7.78 -15.85
C SER A 77 -0.19 8.33 -14.57
N ASN A 78 -0.77 9.41 -14.03
CA ASN A 78 -0.30 10.04 -12.80
C ASN A 78 -0.40 9.16 -11.55
N VAL A 79 -1.30 8.16 -11.54
CA VAL A 79 -1.37 7.16 -10.46
C VAL A 79 -0.23 6.16 -10.61
N ARG A 80 -0.03 5.63 -11.82
CA ARG A 80 1.05 4.68 -12.11
C ARG A 80 2.42 5.29 -11.86
N ASP A 81 2.65 6.49 -12.40
CA ASP A 81 3.94 7.18 -12.33
C ASP A 81 4.27 7.56 -10.87
N MET A 82 3.26 7.91 -10.07
CA MET A 82 3.41 8.11 -8.63
C MET A 82 3.80 6.82 -7.89
N ALA A 83 3.20 5.68 -8.26
CA ALA A 83 3.56 4.40 -7.66
C ALA A 83 5.01 4.01 -7.98
N ILE A 84 5.43 4.20 -9.23
CA ILE A 84 6.81 3.95 -9.68
C ILE A 84 7.79 4.83 -8.91
N ALA A 85 7.57 6.15 -8.90
CA ALA A 85 8.44 7.10 -8.22
C ALA A 85 8.56 6.80 -6.71
N GLN A 86 7.47 6.35 -6.08
CA GLN A 86 7.47 5.98 -4.67
C GLN A 86 8.41 4.81 -4.39
N CYS A 87 8.38 3.73 -5.18
CA CYS A 87 9.28 2.59 -4.97
C CYS A 87 10.70 2.87 -5.45
N GLU A 88 10.89 3.62 -6.53
CA GLU A 88 12.22 4.00 -7.04
C GLU A 88 12.99 4.83 -6.01
N SER A 89 12.30 5.69 -5.24
CA SER A 89 12.91 6.44 -4.13
C SER A 89 13.53 5.54 -3.04
N LEU A 90 13.13 4.26 -2.99
CA LEU A 90 13.62 3.23 -2.08
C LEU A 90 14.57 2.23 -2.76
N GLY A 91 14.91 2.44 -4.04
CA GLY A 91 15.69 1.50 -4.84
C GLY A 91 14.95 0.19 -5.15
N LYS A 92 13.61 0.25 -5.23
CA LYS A 92 12.72 -0.89 -5.44
C LYS A 92 11.85 -0.70 -6.68
N VAL A 93 11.24 -1.77 -7.16
CA VAL A 93 10.23 -1.73 -8.23
C VAL A 93 8.82 -1.77 -7.65
N ALA A 94 7.90 -1.04 -8.29
CA ALA A 94 6.49 -1.03 -7.92
C ALA A 94 5.73 -2.19 -8.57
N ILE A 95 5.04 -2.98 -7.76
CA ILE A 95 4.17 -4.08 -8.18
C ILE A 95 2.72 -3.68 -7.91
N TYR A 96 1.93 -3.56 -8.98
CA TYR A 96 0.50 -3.40 -8.87
C TYR A 96 -0.15 -4.72 -8.45
N LYS A 97 -1.02 -4.67 -7.45
CA LYS A 97 -1.74 -5.86 -6.97
C LYS A 97 -3.20 -5.82 -7.36
N THR A 98 -3.89 -4.74 -7.00
CA THR A 98 -5.34 -4.64 -7.19
C THR A 98 -5.83 -3.20 -6.99
N THR A 99 -7.07 -2.94 -7.39
CA THR A 99 -7.81 -1.73 -7.06
C THR A 99 -9.17 -2.08 -6.48
N THR A 100 -9.59 -1.34 -5.47
CA THR A 100 -10.98 -1.35 -5.00
C THR A 100 -11.67 -0.05 -5.40
N ARG A 101 -12.94 -0.14 -5.80
CA ARG A 101 -13.77 1.01 -6.17
C ARG A 101 -14.87 1.17 -5.13
N GLY A 102 -14.96 2.36 -4.54
CA GLY A 102 -16.06 2.73 -3.65
C GLY A 102 -17.28 3.12 -4.48
N LEU A 103 -18.22 2.18 -4.71
CA LEU A 103 -19.47 2.43 -5.46
C LEU A 103 -20.30 3.58 -4.87
N ILE A 104 -20.24 3.78 -3.55
CA ILE A 104 -20.98 4.83 -2.84
C ILE A 104 -20.19 6.15 -2.75
N GLN A 105 -18.86 6.10 -2.93
CA GLN A 105 -17.95 7.24 -2.74
C GLN A 105 -17.57 7.93 -4.06
N GLY A 106 -18.53 8.10 -4.96
CA GLY A 106 -18.37 8.98 -6.13
C GLY A 106 -17.19 8.64 -7.05
N ASN A 107 -17.00 7.36 -7.39
CA ASN A 107 -15.88 6.86 -8.21
C ASN A 107 -14.50 7.02 -7.56
N THR A 108 -14.43 7.07 -6.22
CA THR A 108 -13.16 6.94 -5.50
C THR A 108 -12.59 5.54 -5.70
N VAL A 109 -11.35 5.48 -6.15
CA VAL A 109 -10.57 4.26 -6.36
C VAL A 109 -9.41 4.26 -5.37
N LYS A 110 -9.16 3.11 -4.75
CA LYS A 110 -7.96 2.84 -3.96
C LYS A 110 -7.16 1.76 -4.67
N ALA A 111 -5.98 2.11 -5.16
CA ALA A 111 -5.05 1.17 -5.80
C ALA A 111 -3.95 0.75 -4.83
N TYR A 112 -3.73 -0.55 -4.68
CA TYR A 112 -2.72 -1.09 -3.78
C TYR A 112 -1.48 -1.55 -4.56
N TYR A 113 -0.32 -1.15 -4.06
CA TYR A 113 0.99 -1.45 -4.63
C TYR A 113 1.94 -2.00 -3.55
N GLU A 114 2.85 -2.87 -3.99
CA GLU A 114 3.99 -3.35 -3.20
C GLU A 114 5.29 -2.82 -3.80
N CYS A 115 6.27 -2.48 -2.95
CA CYS A 115 7.63 -2.21 -3.37
C CYS A 115 8.51 -3.44 -3.13
N LYS A 116 9.03 -4.02 -4.22
CA LYS A 116 9.90 -5.21 -4.16
C LYS A 116 11.31 -4.90 -4.65
N ALA A 117 12.29 -5.67 -4.17
CA ALA A 117 13.63 -5.61 -4.75
C ALA A 117 13.55 -5.97 -6.24
N GLN A 118 14.36 -5.31 -7.07
CA GLN A 118 14.48 -5.66 -8.46
C GLN A 118 15.22 -7.00 -8.56
N GLU A 119 14.49 -8.09 -8.79
CA GLU A 119 15.12 -9.37 -9.11
C GLU A 119 15.81 -9.21 -10.47
N SER A 120 17.13 -9.41 -10.47
CA SER A 120 18.02 -9.20 -11.62
C SER A 120 18.15 -10.46 -12.45
#